data_AF-A0A2M9KTH5-F1
#
_entry.id   AF-A0A2M9KTH5-F1
#
_cell.length_a   1.000
_cell.length_b   1.000
_cell.length_c   1.000
_cell.angle_alpha   90.00
_cell.angle_beta   90.00
_cell.angle_gamma   90.00
#
_symmetry.space_group_name_H-M   'P 1'
#
loop_
_entity.id
_entity.type
_entity.pdbx_description
1 polymer ?
#
loop_
_entity_poly.entity_id
_entity_poly.type
_entity_poly.pdbx_seq_one_letter_code
_entity_poly.pdbx_strand_id
1 'polypeptide(L)' 'METDPRDAYIADLRGAIQRTIAALGFTAGQLAVDDPEQAERLLAAAGDLMAALERTMLPTT' A
#
# COMPACT_ATOMS: atom_id res chain seq x y z
N MET A 1 23.88 -14.91 -10.05
CA MET A 1 22.66 -15.62 -9.61
C MET A 1 21.51 -14.94 -10.28
N GLU A 2 20.76 -15.67 -11.09
CA GLU A 2 19.52 -15.19 -11.70
C GLU A 2 18.46 -15.06 -10.60
N THR A 3 17.81 -13.90 -10.50
CA THR A 3 16.72 -13.68 -9.55
C THR A 3 15.53 -14.53 -9.98
N ASP A 4 14.91 -15.27 -9.05
CA ASP A 4 13.68 -16.02 -9.34
C ASP A 4 12.63 -15.04 -9.92
N PRO A 5 12.06 -15.32 -11.10
CA PRO A 5 11.00 -14.49 -11.68
C PRO A 5 9.84 -14.21 -10.70
N ARG A 6 9.55 -15.12 -9.77
CA ARG A 6 8.59 -14.91 -8.69
C ARG A 6 9.02 -13.78 -7.75
N ASP A 7 10.29 -13.73 -7.36
CA ASP A 7 10.81 -12.71 -6.45
C ASP A 7 10.78 -11.32 -7.10
N ALA A 8 11.09 -11.25 -8.39
CA ALA A 8 10.95 -10.02 -9.17
C ALA A 8 9.49 -9.54 -9.22
N TYR A 9 8.54 -10.45 -9.50
CA TYR A 9 7.11 -10.12 -9.51
C TYR A 9 6.60 -9.66 -8.13
N ILE A 10 7.04 -10.32 -7.06
CA ILE A 10 6.70 -9.91 -5.69
C ILE A 10 7.26 -8.51 -5.40
N ALA A 11 8.50 -8.21 -5.81
CA ALA A 11 9.10 -6.89 -5.64
C ALA A 11 8.31 -5.80 -6.39
N ASP A 12 7.91 -6.06 -7.63
CA ASP A 12 7.10 -5.13 -8.42
C ASP A 12 5.73 -4.88 -7.77
N LEU A 13 5.07 -5.94 -7.29
CA LEU A 13 3.79 -5.84 -6.59
C LEU A 13 3.92 -5.02 -5.30
N ARG A 14 4.97 -5.26 -4.50
CA ARG A 14 5.27 -4.46 -3.30
C ARG A 14 5.44 -2.98 -3.65
N GLY A 15 6.20 -2.69 -4.70
CA GLY A 15 6.41 -1.32 -5.18
C GLY A 15 5.11 -0.64 -5.63
N ALA A 16 4.22 -1.38 -6.31
CA ALA A 16 2.92 -0.87 -6.70
C ALA A 16 2.04 -0.54 -5.48
N ILE A 17 1.99 -1.44 -4.48
CA ILE A 17 1.24 -1.22 -3.25
C ILE A 17 1.76 0.02 -2.49
N GLN A 18 3.08 0.17 -2.36
CA GLN A 18 3.69 1.34 -1.71
C GLN A 18 3.27 2.67 -2.37
N ARG A 19 3.29 2.73 -3.71
CA ARG A 19 2.85 3.92 -4.45
C ARG A 19 1.37 4.21 -4.23
N THR A 20 0.52 3.18 -4.21
CA THR A 20 -0.91 3.32 -3.95
C THR A 20 -1.18 3.87 -2.54
N ILE A 21 -0.50 3.34 -1.52
CA ILE A 21 -0.61 3.85 -0.14
C ILE A 21 -0.31 5.36 -0.08
N ALA A 22 0.77 5.79 -0.73
CA ALA A 22 1.14 7.21 -0.78
C ALA A 22 0.08 8.07 -1.49
N ALA A 23 -0.46 7.58 -2.61
CA ALA A 23 -1.50 8.30 -3.36
C ALA A 23 -2.81 8.42 -2.57
N LEU A 24 -3.20 7.36 -1.84
CA LEU A 24 -4.37 7.40 -0.94
C LEU A 24 -4.17 8.41 0.18
N GLY A 25 -3.01 8.41 0.83
CA GLY A 25 -2.69 9.38 1.89
C GLY A 25 -2.72 10.83 1.40
N PHE A 26 -2.14 11.11 0.23
CA PHE A 26 -2.20 12.43 -0.38
C PHE A 26 -3.65 12.86 -0.68
N THR A 27 -4.44 11.97 -1.28
CA THR A 27 -5.84 12.24 -1.63
C THR A 27 -6.70 12.47 -0.38
N ALA A 28 -6.49 11.67 0.67
CA ALA A 28 -7.15 11.87 1.96
C ALA A 28 -6.82 13.25 2.56
N GLY A 29 -5.55 13.67 2.48
CA GLY A 29 -5.13 15.00 2.93
C GLY A 29 -5.85 16.14 2.18
N GLN A 30 -6.05 15.98 0.87
CA GLN A 30 -6.81 16.95 0.06
C GLN A 30 -8.30 17.01 0.44
N LEU A 31 -8.87 15.89 0.89
CA LEU A 31 -10.29 15.79 1.25
C LEU A 31 -10.58 16.10 2.72
N ALA A 32 -9.57 16.17 3.59
CA ALA A 32 -9.75 16.18 5.04
C ALA A 32 -10.66 17.30 5.58
N VAL A 33 -10.76 18.44 4.89
CA VAL A 33 -11.61 19.57 5.28
C VAL A 33 -13.01 19.47 4.66
N ASP A 34 -13.09 19.13 3.38
CA ASP A 34 -14.33 19.18 2.60
C ASP A 34 -15.16 17.88 2.72
N ASP A 35 -14.50 16.74 2.92
CA ASP A 35 -15.10 15.42 3.08
C ASP A 35 -14.26 14.54 4.03
N PRO A 36 -14.35 14.78 5.35
CA PRO A 36 -13.56 14.04 6.34
C PRO A 36 -13.90 12.55 6.38
N GLU A 37 -15.15 12.16 6.12
CA GLU A 37 -15.54 10.74 6.10
C GLU A 37 -14.85 10.00 4.94
N GLN A 38 -14.81 10.61 3.75
CA GLN A 38 -14.13 10.01 2.62
C GLN A 38 -12.61 9.98 2.83
N ALA A 39 -12.03 11.00 3.47
CA ALA A 39 -10.62 11.01 3.85
C ALA A 39 -10.29 9.84 4.81
N GLU A 40 -11.10 9.62 5.84
CA GLU A 40 -10.93 8.49 6.77
C GLU A 40 -11.01 7.14 6.06
N ARG A 41 -11.97 6.96 5.14
CA ARG A 41 -12.08 5.71 4.34
C ARG A 41 -10.84 5.44 3.50
N LEU A 42 -10.24 6.49 2.90
CA LEU A 42 -9.01 6.35 2.12
C LEU A 42 -7.82 5.99 3.01
N LEU A 43 -7.71 6.59 4.19
CA LEU A 43 -6.67 6.25 5.17
C LEU A 43 -6.83 4.82 5.70
N ALA A 44 -8.07 4.37 5.95
CA ALA A 44 -8.34 2.98 6.33
C ALA A 44 -7.90 2.01 5.24
N ALA A 45 -8.25 2.28 3.97
CA ALA A 45 -7.80 1.47 2.84
C ALA A 45 -6.27 1.45 2.68
N ALA A 46 -5.60 2.59 2.93
CA ALA A 46 -4.14 2.65 2.95
C ALA A 46 -3.55 1.79 4.09
N GLY A 47 -4.19 1.77 5.26
CA GLY A 47 -3.82 0.91 6.39
C GLY A 47 -3.95 -0.58 6.06
N ASP A 48 -5.05 -0.99 5.42
CA ASP A 48 -5.25 -2.38 4.98
C ASP A 48 -4.16 -2.83 3.98
N LEU A 49 -3.82 -1.96 3.02
CA LEU A 49 -2.75 -2.21 2.06
C LEU A 49 -1.38 -2.27 2.73
N MET A 50 -1.12 -1.44 3.74
CA MET A 50 0.12 -1.48 4.51
C MET A 50 0.24 -2.81 5.27
N ALA A 51 -0.82 -3.26 5.92
CA ALA A 51 -0.84 -4.56 6.60
C ALA A 51 -0.65 -5.73 5.62
N ALA A 52 -1.21 -5.64 4.41
CA ALA A 52 -0.97 -6.63 3.35
C ALA A 52 0.50 -6.63 2.91
N LEU A 53 1.08 -5.44 2.68
CA LEU A 53 2.48 -5.26 2.31
C LEU A 53 3.42 -5.86 3.36
N GLU A 54 3.19 -5.58 4.64
CA GLU A 54 3.96 -6.14 5.76
C GLU A 54 3.93 -7.66 5.79
N ARG A 55 2.78 -8.30 5.57
CA ARG A 55 2.68 -9.76 5.49
C ARG A 55 3.52 -10.33 4.36
N THR A 56 3.67 -9.61 3.26
CA THR A 56 4.56 -10.09 2.19
C THR A 56 6.03 -10.03 2.60
N MET A 57 6.43 -9.16 3.52
CA MET A 57 7.82 -8.97 3.95
C MET A 57 8.24 -9.94 5.07
N LEU A 58 7.29 -10.59 5.72
CA LEU A 58 7.57 -11.63 6.72
C LEU A 58 8.10 -12.89 6.03
N PRO A 59 9.15 -13.54 6.56
CA PRO A 59 9.56 -14.84 6.09
C PRO A 59 8.40 -15.82 6.35
N THR A 60 7.92 -16.50 5.31
CA THR A 60 7.02 -17.64 5.47
C THR A 60 7.75 -18.72 6.28
N THR A 61 7.36 -18.89 7.55
CA THR A 61 7.80 -19.99 8.41
C THR A 61 7.23 -21.32 7.95
#